data_AF-A0A853LXV5-F1
#
_entry.id   AF-A0A853LXV5-F1
#
_cell.length_a   1.000
_cell.length_b   1.000
_cell.length_c   1.000
_cell.angle_alpha   90.00
_cell.angle_beta   90.00
_cell.angle_gamma   90.00
#
_symmetry.space_group_name_H-M   'P 1'
#
loop_
_entity.id
_entity.type
_entity.pdbx_description
1 polymer ?
#
loop_
_entity_poly.entity_id
_entity_poly.type
_entity_poly.pdbx_seq_one_letter_code
_entity_poly.pdbx_strand_id
1 'polypeptide(L)'
;MRIRIARYAEALVNISMLLAAAVICAGGAAADPDQDAQFVALLAQKQIPATDNVPGLVYRARQICGELDHGSSVQAAVDEEVNTAYRENPSLRIVSDRVTRTAVKFVAASVDVYCPGHQGELP
;
A
#
# COMPACT_ATOMS: atom_id res chain seq x y z
N MET A 1 35.18 -41.73 24.46
CA MET A 1 34.87 -40.65 23.49
C MET A 1 33.62 -39.95 24.00
N ARG A 2 33.66 -38.72 24.55
CA ARG A 2 33.76 -37.40 23.88
C ARG A 2 32.66 -37.28 22.80
N ILE A 3 31.65 -36.39 22.84
CA ILE A 3 31.42 -35.10 23.52
C ILE A 3 29.89 -34.93 23.71
N ARG A 4 29.45 -34.45 24.89
CA ARG A 4 28.10 -33.88 25.07
C ARG A 4 28.10 -32.47 24.49
N ILE A 5 27.39 -32.25 23.38
CA ILE A 5 27.15 -30.90 22.87
C ILE A 5 25.76 -30.49 23.35
N ALA A 6 25.73 -29.83 24.51
CA ALA A 6 24.62 -28.97 24.86
C ALA A 6 24.64 -27.80 23.87
N ARG A 7 23.68 -27.77 22.94
CA ARG A 7 23.45 -26.57 22.12
C ARG A 7 22.33 -25.77 22.76
N TYR A 8 22.81 -24.73 23.43
CA TYR A 8 22.19 -23.49 23.88
C TYR A 8 20.84 -23.17 23.22
N ALA A 9 19.88 -22.88 24.09
CA ALA A 9 18.60 -22.28 23.78
C ALA A 9 18.81 -20.90 23.12
N GLU A 10 18.25 -20.70 21.93
CA GLU A 10 18.00 -19.37 21.41
C GLU A 10 16.51 -19.07 21.57
N ALA A 11 16.18 -18.39 22.66
CA ALA A 11 14.91 -17.71 22.80
C ALA A 11 14.97 -16.45 21.93
N LEU A 12 14.34 -16.47 20.75
CA LEU A 12 14.11 -15.26 19.97
C LEU A 12 12.98 -14.47 20.63
N VAL A 13 13.35 -13.57 21.52
CA VAL A 13 12.44 -12.56 22.06
C VAL A 13 12.17 -11.55 20.95
N ASN A 14 11.05 -11.72 20.25
CA ASN A 14 10.52 -10.70 19.34
C ASN A 14 9.98 -9.53 20.17
N ILE A 15 10.84 -8.55 20.47
CA ILE A 15 10.42 -7.28 21.05
C ILE A 15 9.90 -6.41 19.92
N SER A 16 8.61 -6.51 19.62
CA SER A 16 7.91 -5.58 18.74
C SER A 16 7.71 -4.25 19.49
N MET A 17 8.73 -3.40 19.50
CA MET A 17 8.63 -2.05 20.05
C MET A 17 8.09 -1.11 18.96
N LEU A 18 6.76 -1.09 18.78
CA LEU A 18 6.10 -0.05 17.99
C LEU A 18 5.97 1.20 18.87
N LEU A 19 6.99 2.05 18.86
CA LEU A 19 6.83 3.46 19.19
C LEU A 19 6.72 4.25 17.90
N ALA A 20 5.54 4.81 17.63
CA ALA A 20 5.40 5.92 16.70
C ALA A 20 4.76 7.07 17.46
N ALA A 21 5.57 8.09 17.73
CA ALA A 21 5.19 9.30 18.44
C ALA A 21 4.26 10.15 17.58
N ALA A 22 3.15 10.60 18.17
CA ALA A 22 2.34 11.66 17.60
C ALA A 22 3.06 13.00 17.76
N VAL A 23 3.41 13.67 16.65
CA VAL A 23 3.67 15.11 16.65
C VAL A 23 3.01 15.73 15.41
N ILE A 24 1.86 16.36 15.65
CA ILE A 24 1.21 17.27 14.71
C ILE A 24 1.90 18.63 14.86
N CYS A 25 2.56 19.12 13.80
CA CYS A 25 2.83 20.54 13.64
C CYS A 25 2.56 20.95 12.19
N ALA A 26 1.50 21.74 12.03
CA ALA A 26 1.05 22.31 10.76
C ALA A 26 2.05 23.33 10.20
N GLY A 27 2.36 23.22 8.90
CA GLY A 27 3.17 24.22 8.20
C GLY A 27 3.62 23.78 6.82
N GLY A 28 2.66 23.68 5.89
CA GLY A 28 2.87 23.23 4.51
C GLY A 28 2.49 21.76 4.35
N ALA A 29 1.54 21.47 3.45
CA ALA A 29 1.19 20.11 3.06
C ALA A 29 2.34 19.50 2.23
N ALA A 30 3.51 19.36 2.86
CA ALA A 30 4.54 18.46 2.39
C ALA A 30 4.01 17.05 2.62
N ALA A 31 4.07 16.24 1.57
CA ALA A 31 4.12 14.79 1.66
C ALA A 31 4.87 14.37 2.93
N ASP A 32 4.24 13.64 3.85
CA ASP A 32 4.99 12.96 4.90
C ASP A 32 5.87 11.91 4.21
N PRO A 33 7.20 12.13 4.15
CA PRO A 33 8.09 11.24 3.42
C PRO A 33 8.10 9.82 4.01
N ASP A 34 7.70 9.66 5.27
CA ASP A 34 7.60 8.36 5.92
C ASP A 34 6.40 7.56 5.38
N GLN A 35 5.27 8.22 5.09
CA GLN A 35 4.10 7.58 4.47
C GLN A 35 4.38 7.13 3.03
N ASP A 36 5.08 7.94 2.25
CA ASP A 36 5.40 7.58 0.85
C ASP A 36 6.36 6.39 0.78
N ALA A 37 7.37 6.36 1.66
CA ALA A 37 8.25 5.21 1.78
C ALA A 37 7.49 3.94 2.22
N GLN A 38 6.57 4.06 3.17
CA GLN A 38 5.71 2.96 3.61
C GLN A 38 4.84 2.43 2.48
N PHE A 39 4.22 3.32 1.70
CA PHE A 39 3.41 2.96 0.54
C PHE A 39 4.22 2.17 -0.49
N VAL A 40 5.40 2.65 -0.86
CA VAL A 40 6.29 1.97 -1.82
C VAL A 40 6.71 0.59 -1.30
N ALA A 41 7.03 0.48 0.00
CA ALA A 41 7.34 -0.80 0.62
C ALA A 41 6.12 -1.75 0.61
N LEU A 42 4.91 -1.23 0.78
CA LEU A 42 3.67 -2.02 0.74
C LEU A 42 3.33 -2.50 -0.67
N LEU A 43 3.57 -1.68 -1.71
CA LEU A 43 3.41 -2.10 -3.10
C LEU A 43 4.33 -3.28 -3.44
N ALA A 44 5.59 -3.23 -3.01
CA ALA A 44 6.54 -4.32 -3.19
C ALA A 44 6.05 -5.61 -2.50
N GLN A 45 5.55 -5.51 -1.26
CA GLN A 45 4.97 -6.65 -0.54
C GLN A 45 3.74 -7.24 -1.24
N LYS A 46 2.88 -6.39 -1.83
CA LYS A 46 1.69 -6.83 -2.58
C LYS A 46 2.01 -7.33 -4.00
N GLN A 47 3.29 -7.31 -4.39
CA GLN A 47 3.82 -7.70 -5.71
C GLN A 47 3.28 -6.81 -6.84
N ILE A 48 3.06 -5.53 -6.55
CA ILE A 48 2.69 -4.52 -7.55
C ILE A 48 4.00 -3.92 -8.09
N PRO A 49 4.31 -4.06 -9.38
CA PRO A 49 5.54 -3.51 -9.95
C PRO A 49 5.50 -1.98 -9.89
N ALA A 50 6.37 -1.40 -9.06
CA ALA A 50 6.47 0.05 -8.87
C ALA A 50 7.54 0.69 -9.78
N THR A 51 8.05 -0.01 -10.79
CA THR A 51 9.37 0.28 -11.38
C THR A 51 9.42 1.48 -12.30
N ASP A 52 8.29 1.89 -12.89
CA ASP A 52 8.34 2.79 -14.05
C ASP A 52 7.96 4.25 -13.70
N ASN A 53 7.23 4.48 -12.60
CA ASN A 53 6.80 5.82 -12.17
C ASN A 53 6.34 5.88 -10.70
N VAL A 54 7.25 5.63 -9.75
CA VAL A 54 6.94 5.71 -8.31
C VAL A 54 6.27 7.04 -7.90
N PRO A 55 6.75 8.22 -8.34
CA PRO A 55 6.09 9.49 -7.97
C PRO A 55 4.65 9.57 -8.46
N GLY A 56 4.34 9.07 -9.66
CA GLY A 56 2.99 9.00 -10.18
C GLY A 56 2.08 8.05 -9.38
N LEU A 57 2.61 6.92 -8.93
CA LEU A 57 1.86 5.98 -8.08
C LEU A 57 1.52 6.59 -6.72
N VAL A 58 2.48 7.28 -6.09
CA VAL A 58 2.26 8.03 -4.83
C VAL A 58 1.20 9.11 -5.03
N TYR A 59 1.31 9.90 -6.09
CA TYR A 59 0.31 10.92 -6.42
C TYR A 59 -1.08 10.32 -6.57
N ARG A 60 -1.21 9.22 -7.33
CA ARG A 60 -2.50 8.56 -7.55
C ARG A 60 -3.07 7.98 -6.27
N ALA A 61 -2.26 7.37 -5.42
CA ALA A 61 -2.68 6.81 -4.14
C ALA A 61 -3.29 7.88 -3.20
N ARG A 62 -2.72 9.09 -3.19
CA ARG A 62 -3.28 10.22 -2.45
C ARG A 62 -4.54 10.79 -3.09
N GLN A 63 -4.64 10.78 -4.42
CA GLN A 63 -5.86 11.18 -5.11
C GLN A 63 -7.02 10.25 -4.76
N ILE A 64 -6.79 8.94 -4.68
CA ILE A 64 -7.82 7.97 -4.24
C ILE A 64 -8.36 8.34 -2.85
N CYS A 65 -7.47 8.66 -1.91
CA CYS A 65 -7.88 9.16 -0.59
C CYS A 65 -8.79 10.39 -0.71
N GLY A 66 -8.38 11.39 -1.48
CA GLY A 66 -9.19 12.58 -1.73
C GLY A 66 -10.54 12.26 -2.39
N GLU A 67 -10.61 11.28 -3.29
CA GLU A 67 -11.87 10.84 -3.91
C GLU A 67 -12.82 10.22 -2.87
N LEU A 68 -12.29 9.37 -1.97
CA LEU A 68 -13.06 8.74 -0.90
C LEU A 68 -13.57 9.76 0.13
N ASP A 69 -12.73 10.71 0.53
CA ASP A 69 -13.11 11.81 1.43
C ASP A 69 -14.25 12.67 0.87
N HIS A 70 -14.39 12.75 -0.46
CA HIS A 70 -15.48 13.44 -1.16
C HIS A 70 -16.70 12.55 -1.45
N GLY A 71 -16.74 11.31 -0.94
CA GLY A 71 -17.89 10.41 -1.03
C GLY A 71 -17.87 9.45 -2.21
N SER A 72 -16.74 9.30 -2.91
CA SER A 72 -16.54 8.18 -3.84
C SER A 72 -16.49 6.86 -3.08
N SER A 73 -16.81 5.75 -3.74
CA SER A 73 -16.69 4.42 -3.14
C SER A 73 -15.35 3.78 -3.46
N VAL A 74 -14.89 2.86 -2.61
CA VAL A 74 -13.71 2.02 -2.87
C VAL A 74 -13.86 1.28 -4.21
N GLN A 75 -15.05 0.78 -4.52
CA GLN A 75 -15.29 0.09 -5.79
C GLN A 75 -15.14 1.03 -6.99
N ALA A 76 -15.60 2.29 -6.90
CA ALA A 76 -15.42 3.26 -7.96
C ALA A 76 -13.94 3.58 -8.21
N ALA A 77 -13.13 3.69 -7.15
CA ALA A 77 -11.68 3.84 -7.28
C ALA A 77 -11.04 2.62 -7.96
N VAL A 78 -11.43 1.39 -7.60
CA VAL A 78 -10.97 0.16 -8.27
C VAL A 78 -11.33 0.16 -9.75
N ASP A 79 -12.56 0.52 -10.09
CA ASP A 79 -13.03 0.55 -11.47
C ASP A 79 -12.26 1.60 -12.30
N GLU A 80 -11.95 2.76 -11.72
CA GLU A 80 -11.12 3.79 -12.38
C GLU A 80 -9.69 3.29 -12.65
N GLU A 81 -9.04 2.61 -11.70
CA GLU A 81 -7.72 2.01 -11.93
C GLU A 81 -7.74 0.97 -13.06
N VAL A 82 -8.77 0.10 -13.07
CA VAL A 82 -8.95 -0.90 -14.12
C VAL A 82 -9.18 -0.24 -15.48
N ASN A 83 -10.05 0.77 -15.54
CA ASN A 83 -10.35 1.50 -16.77
C ASN A 83 -9.13 2.27 -17.29
N THR A 84 -8.33 2.84 -16.40
CA THR A 84 -7.07 3.51 -16.74
C THR A 84 -6.07 2.52 -17.31
N ALA A 85 -5.88 1.35 -16.67
CA ALA A 85 -5.00 0.31 -17.20
C ALA A 85 -5.42 -0.15 -18.61
N TYR A 86 -6.73 -0.31 -18.87
CA TYR A 86 -7.21 -0.66 -20.22
C TYR A 86 -7.10 0.46 -21.23
N ARG A 87 -7.18 1.73 -20.80
CA ARG A 87 -6.98 2.89 -21.68
C ARG A 87 -5.53 3.03 -22.09
N GLU A 88 -4.60 2.75 -21.19
CA GLU A 88 -3.16 2.73 -21.47
C GLU A 88 -2.76 1.52 -22.32
N ASN A 89 -3.30 0.34 -22.00
CA ASN A 89 -3.04 -0.88 -22.74
C ASN A 89 -4.31 -1.73 -22.90
N PRO A 90 -5.03 -1.58 -24.03
CA PRO A 90 -6.26 -2.31 -24.30
C PRO A 90 -6.10 -3.84 -24.31
N SER A 91 -4.90 -4.35 -24.63
CA SER A 91 -4.63 -5.79 -24.61
C SER A 91 -4.72 -6.38 -23.20
N LEU A 92 -4.58 -5.59 -22.13
CA LEU A 92 -4.74 -6.09 -20.76
C LEU A 92 -6.12 -6.69 -20.47
N ARG A 93 -7.13 -6.43 -21.31
CA ARG A 93 -8.45 -7.08 -21.24
C ARG A 93 -8.38 -8.61 -21.31
N ILE A 94 -7.35 -9.19 -21.95
CA ILE A 94 -7.16 -10.66 -21.98
C ILE A 94 -6.77 -11.25 -20.62
N VAL A 95 -6.33 -10.42 -19.67
CA VAL A 95 -5.95 -10.80 -18.30
C VAL A 95 -6.74 -10.00 -17.26
N SER A 96 -8.02 -9.74 -17.54
CA SER A 96 -8.88 -8.85 -16.75
C SER A 96 -8.86 -9.11 -15.25
N ASP A 97 -8.97 -10.38 -14.85
CA ASP A 97 -8.99 -10.77 -13.44
C ASP A 97 -7.69 -10.41 -12.71
N ARG A 98 -6.55 -10.45 -13.41
CA ARG A 98 -5.27 -10.03 -12.86
C ARG A 98 -5.23 -8.52 -12.68
N VAL A 99 -5.73 -7.76 -13.66
CA VAL A 99 -5.80 -6.30 -13.60
C VAL A 99 -6.66 -5.86 -12.41
N THR A 100 -7.87 -6.41 -12.29
CA THR A 100 -8.77 -6.10 -11.17
C THR A 100 -8.15 -6.44 -9.81
N ARG A 101 -7.50 -7.61 -9.67
CA ARG A 101 -6.81 -7.94 -8.41
C ARG A 101 -5.67 -6.98 -8.08
N THR A 102 -4.90 -6.55 -9.08
CA THR A 102 -3.84 -5.55 -8.88
C THR A 102 -4.42 -4.20 -8.49
N ALA A 103 -5.49 -3.74 -9.14
CA ALA A 103 -6.20 -2.51 -8.80
C ALA A 103 -6.74 -2.55 -7.36
N VAL A 104 -7.41 -3.64 -6.94
CA VAL A 104 -7.88 -3.82 -5.56
C VAL A 104 -6.73 -3.74 -4.56
N LYS A 105 -5.60 -4.42 -4.83
CA LYS A 105 -4.41 -4.37 -3.97
C LYS A 105 -3.82 -2.96 -3.88
N PHE A 106 -3.82 -2.21 -4.98
CA PHE A 106 -3.32 -0.85 -5.06
C PHE A 106 -4.20 0.14 -4.28
N VAL A 107 -5.52 0.07 -4.47
CA VAL A 107 -6.49 0.87 -3.71
C VAL A 107 -6.41 0.54 -2.22
N ALA A 108 -6.35 -0.75 -1.85
CA ALA A 108 -6.18 -1.16 -0.46
C ALA A 108 -4.88 -0.60 0.16
N ALA A 109 -3.76 -0.67 -0.56
CA ALA A 109 -2.50 -0.07 -0.09
C ALA A 109 -2.60 1.45 0.09
N SER A 110 -3.35 2.13 -0.78
CA SER A 110 -3.59 3.56 -0.71
C SER A 110 -4.42 3.92 0.52
N VAL A 111 -5.47 3.15 0.79
CA VAL A 111 -6.33 3.31 1.99
C VAL A 111 -5.54 3.03 3.27
N ASP A 112 -4.75 1.97 3.29
CA ASP A 112 -3.94 1.58 4.46
C ASP A 112 -2.94 2.67 4.89
N VAL A 113 -2.40 3.44 3.95
CA VAL A 113 -1.35 4.43 4.23
C VAL A 113 -1.89 5.85 4.32
N TYR A 114 -2.78 6.25 3.41
CA TYR A 114 -3.16 7.66 3.26
C TYR A 114 -4.55 7.99 3.84
N CYS A 115 -5.48 7.02 3.91
CA CYS A 115 -6.80 7.23 4.53
C CYS A 115 -7.26 6.03 5.37
N PRO A 116 -6.64 5.78 6.53
CA PRO A 116 -7.01 4.65 7.38
C PRO A 116 -8.48 4.68 7.85
N GLY A 117 -9.13 5.86 7.83
CA GLY A 117 -10.56 6.01 8.12
C GLY A 117 -11.49 5.22 7.17
N HIS A 118 -11.05 4.95 5.93
CA HIS A 118 -11.81 4.18 4.94
C HIS A 118 -11.48 2.68 4.93
N GLN A 119 -10.65 2.18 5.86
CA GLN A 119 -10.30 0.74 5.92
C GLN A 119 -11.52 -0.18 6.10
N GLY A 120 -12.56 0.30 6.78
CA GLY A 120 -13.81 -0.45 6.97
C GLY A 120 -14.64 -0.63 5.69
N GLU A 121 -14.26 0.03 4.60
CA GLU A 121 -14.94 -0.03 3.30
C GLU A 121 -14.23 -0.94 2.29
N LEU A 122 -13.06 -1.47 2.65
CA LEU A 122 -12.31 -2.41 1.83
C LEU A 122 -13.03 -3.77 1.77
N PRO A 123 -12.97 -4.47 0.62
CA PRO A 123 -13.57 -5.79 0.43
C PRO A 123 -12.81 -6.94 1.11
#